data_AF-A0A2R6LAI2-F1
#
_entry.id   AF-A0A2R6LAI2-F1
#
_cell.length_a   1.000
_cell.length_b   1.000
_cell.length_c   1.000
_cell.angle_alpha   90.00
_cell.angle_beta   90.00
_cell.angle_gamma   90.00
#
_symmetry.space_group_name_H-M   'P 1'
#
loop_
_entity.id
_entity.type
_entity.pdbx_description
1 polymer ?
#
loop_
_entity_poly.entity_id
_entity_poly.type
_entity_poly.pdbx_seq_one_letter_code
_entity_poly.pdbx_strand_id
1 'polypeptide(L)'
;MRHGGEVQAEGDSYTDATETVDCFASLLEANPARQAVERGEDLRDVLMRPVDTDAIEERIRSIEQERHKTRERLDEIERERDQLPQLETRRSELQEELADLDDELEAVRSTVDEYEADADAAETAQEAIDELDETRHRLRSVHYDIDTQEASIEALREERAEVEAELAELTTQDEKLEQIEQELTRLQERVRAYDDVVGDLSAVVEFTGDFLDDGCPDLPGTESNDDVTAELDPGSKPVECWTCGSEVTTSDIRDRLSEFETLVSEKRSKRAETRDRLEGLRDRRDELRSVTDRQERLESRLQDIDAELDRREGRIEELEADAEDVREEVSMLETHIEKTEELRESDLLDQYQRLSELEYERGRLERELSD
;
A
#
# COMPACT_ATOMS: atom_id res chain seq x y z
N MET A 1 -7.86 34.44 -44.60
CA MET A 1 -7.70 35.89 -44.37
C MET A 1 -6.76 36.12 -43.19
N ARG A 2 -5.99 37.22 -43.16
CA ARG A 2 -5.26 37.63 -41.94
C ARG A 2 -6.06 38.69 -41.19
N HIS A 3 -6.32 38.44 -39.92
CA HIS A 3 -6.91 39.42 -39.00
C HIS A 3 -6.06 39.44 -37.72
N GLY A 4 -5.59 40.60 -37.30
CA GLY A 4 -4.88 40.76 -36.01
C GLY A 4 -3.59 39.95 -35.85
N GLY A 5 -2.84 39.66 -36.92
CA GLY A 5 -1.58 38.90 -36.84
C GLY A 5 -1.74 37.38 -36.99
N GLU A 6 -2.96 36.87 -36.99
CA GLU A 6 -3.26 35.44 -37.16
C GLU A 6 -3.73 35.13 -38.59
N VAL A 7 -3.22 34.04 -39.18
CA VAL A 7 -3.65 33.55 -40.50
C VAL A 7 -4.83 32.61 -40.30
N GLN A 8 -6.04 33.07 -40.60
CA GLN A 8 -7.20 32.16 -40.75
C GLN A 8 -7.19 31.59 -42.16
N ALA A 9 -6.97 30.28 -42.28
CA ALA A 9 -7.24 29.53 -43.51
C ALA A 9 -8.67 28.96 -43.41
N GLU A 10 -9.54 29.31 -44.35
CA GLU A 10 -10.85 28.67 -44.53
C GLU A 10 -10.74 27.66 -45.68
N GLY A 11 -11.02 26.40 -45.38
CA GLY A 11 -11.05 25.29 -46.31
C GLY A 11 -11.16 23.97 -45.54
N ASP A 12 -11.78 22.95 -46.13
CA ASP A 12 -11.81 21.62 -45.55
C ASP A 12 -10.40 21.01 -45.61
N SER A 13 -9.88 20.58 -44.45
CA SER A 13 -8.61 19.86 -44.37
C SER A 13 -8.69 18.59 -45.21
N TYR A 14 -7.59 18.25 -45.90
CA TYR A 14 -7.52 16.97 -46.61
C TYR A 14 -7.39 15.78 -45.62
N THR A 15 -6.92 16.06 -44.40
CA THR A 15 -6.79 15.10 -43.31
C THR A 15 -6.75 15.83 -41.97
N ASP A 16 -7.26 15.19 -40.93
CA ASP A 16 -7.21 15.68 -39.55
C ASP A 16 -5.91 15.28 -38.83
N ALA A 17 -5.03 14.52 -39.48
CA ALA A 17 -3.74 14.08 -38.95
C ALA A 17 -2.67 15.18 -39.07
N THR A 18 -2.94 16.36 -38.51
CA THR A 18 -2.08 17.55 -38.62
C THR A 18 -0.66 17.28 -38.11
N GLU A 19 -0.51 16.57 -36.99
CA GLU A 19 0.81 16.24 -36.42
C GLU A 19 1.65 15.33 -37.33
N THR A 20 1.00 14.35 -37.99
CA THR A 20 1.67 13.46 -38.96
C THR A 20 2.10 14.24 -40.21
N VAL A 21 1.26 15.14 -40.70
CA VAL A 21 1.56 16.00 -41.85
C VAL A 21 2.71 16.96 -41.53
N ASP A 22 2.67 17.59 -40.36
CA ASP A 22 3.69 18.53 -39.93
C ASP A 22 5.05 17.85 -39.70
N CYS A 23 5.04 16.62 -39.18
CA CYS A 23 6.24 15.84 -38.92
C CYS A 23 6.86 15.24 -40.19
N PHE A 24 6.04 14.64 -41.09
CA PHE A 24 6.56 13.82 -42.21
C PHE A 24 6.38 14.42 -43.61
N ALA A 25 5.37 15.28 -43.83
CA ALA A 25 5.04 15.79 -45.17
C ALA A 25 5.45 17.25 -45.38
N SER A 26 5.51 18.05 -44.32
CA SER A 26 5.94 19.45 -44.40
C SER A 26 7.46 19.56 -44.62
N LEU A 27 7.88 20.17 -45.73
CA LEU A 27 9.29 20.39 -46.07
C LEU A 27 9.80 21.80 -45.70
N LEU A 28 8.95 22.60 -45.04
CA LEU A 28 9.25 23.97 -44.68
C LEU A 28 10.15 24.05 -43.44
N GLU A 29 10.72 25.22 -43.19
CA GLU A 29 11.57 25.51 -42.03
C GLU A 29 10.84 25.31 -40.69
N ALA A 30 9.51 25.44 -40.68
CA ALA A 30 8.67 25.17 -39.52
C ALA A 30 8.52 23.67 -39.17
N ASN A 31 9.07 22.76 -39.98
CA ASN A 31 8.99 21.33 -39.73
C ASN A 31 9.69 20.97 -38.40
N PRO A 32 8.98 20.34 -37.44
CA PRO A 32 9.53 20.03 -36.11
C PRO A 32 10.79 19.16 -36.16
N ALA A 33 10.88 18.22 -37.10
CA ALA A 33 12.03 17.32 -37.22
C ALA A 33 13.29 18.06 -37.70
N ARG A 34 13.14 19.02 -38.61
CA ARG A 34 14.25 19.91 -39.02
C ARG A 34 14.72 20.82 -37.90
N GLN A 35 13.79 21.41 -37.15
CA GLN A 35 14.13 22.26 -36.00
C GLN A 35 14.85 21.49 -34.90
N ALA A 36 14.41 20.26 -34.61
CA ALA A 36 15.07 19.40 -33.63
C ALA A 36 16.53 19.09 -34.02
N VAL A 37 16.78 18.77 -35.29
CA VAL A 37 18.14 18.54 -35.80
C VAL A 37 19.00 19.80 -35.71
N GLU A 38 18.44 20.98 -36.01
CA GLU A 38 19.15 22.25 -35.93
C GLU A 38 19.51 22.64 -34.49
N ARG A 39 18.64 22.34 -33.53
CA ARG A 39 18.82 22.62 -32.09
C ARG A 39 19.58 21.52 -31.34
N GLY A 40 19.87 20.39 -31.99
CA GLY A 40 20.50 19.23 -31.37
C GLY A 40 19.59 18.47 -30.41
N GLU A 41 18.27 18.57 -30.58
CA GLU A 41 17.25 17.84 -29.82
C GLU A 41 17.11 16.39 -30.33
N ASP A 42 16.49 15.50 -29.55
CA ASP A 42 16.28 14.11 -29.96
C ASP A 42 15.24 14.00 -31.09
N LEU A 43 15.75 13.73 -32.29
CA LEU A 43 14.94 13.53 -33.49
C LEU A 43 13.94 12.36 -33.34
N ARG A 44 14.27 11.35 -32.53
CA ARG A 44 13.40 10.18 -32.32
C ARG A 44 12.08 10.58 -31.69
N ASP A 45 12.10 11.47 -30.71
CA ASP A 45 10.90 11.89 -29.97
C ASP A 45 9.95 12.70 -30.85
N VAL A 46 10.49 13.48 -31.79
CA VAL A 46 9.68 14.21 -32.77
C VAL A 46 9.05 13.26 -33.78
N LEU A 47 9.80 12.28 -34.27
CA LEU A 47 9.30 11.30 -35.25
C LEU A 47 8.29 10.31 -34.64
N MET A 48 8.40 10.01 -33.35
CA MET A 48 7.49 9.10 -32.64
C MET A 48 6.22 9.79 -32.14
N ARG A 49 6.18 11.12 -32.05
CA ARG A 49 5.03 11.89 -31.53
C ARG A 49 3.68 11.56 -32.19
N PRO A 50 3.59 11.35 -33.52
CA PRO A 50 2.31 10.98 -34.15
C PRO A 50 1.89 9.53 -33.91
N VAL A 51 2.74 8.71 -33.29
CA VAL A 51 2.43 7.34 -32.88
C VAL A 51 2.01 7.37 -31.43
N ASP A 52 0.76 6.97 -31.15
CA ASP A 52 0.26 6.84 -29.79
C ASP A 52 0.88 5.60 -29.11
N THR A 53 2.13 5.75 -28.65
CA THR A 53 2.85 4.68 -27.95
C THR A 53 2.18 4.34 -26.63
N ASP A 54 1.56 5.31 -25.97
CA ASP A 54 0.89 5.12 -24.69
C ASP A 54 -0.32 4.19 -24.84
N ALA A 55 -1.17 4.41 -25.85
CA ALA A 55 -2.31 3.53 -26.14
C ALA A 55 -1.86 2.12 -26.57
N ILE A 56 -0.78 2.01 -27.34
CA ILE A 56 -0.21 0.71 -27.73
C ILE A 56 0.33 -0.03 -26.50
N GLU A 57 1.07 0.65 -25.63
CA GLU A 57 1.61 0.07 -24.41
C GLU A 57 0.50 -0.35 -23.44
N GLU A 58 -0.53 0.47 -23.27
CA GLU A 58 -1.73 0.12 -22.47
C GLU A 58 -2.40 -1.14 -23.03
N ARG A 59 -2.56 -1.22 -24.35
CA ARG A 59 -3.13 -2.40 -25.01
C ARG A 59 -2.28 -3.64 -24.84
N ILE A 60 -0.95 -3.51 -24.92
CA ILE A 60 -0.01 -4.61 -24.64
C ILE A 60 -0.19 -5.08 -23.21
N ARG A 61 -0.13 -4.17 -22.21
CA ARG A 61 -0.30 -4.51 -20.79
C ARG A 61 -1.62 -5.23 -20.54
N SER A 62 -2.72 -4.75 -21.13
CA SER A 62 -4.04 -5.38 -21.03
C SER A 62 -4.04 -6.81 -21.60
N ILE A 63 -3.50 -7.02 -22.80
CA ILE A 63 -3.43 -8.36 -23.42
C ILE A 63 -2.52 -9.29 -22.62
N GLU A 64 -1.42 -8.79 -22.06
CA GLU A 64 -0.52 -9.59 -21.25
C GLU A 64 -1.15 -10.03 -19.93
N GLN A 65 -1.95 -9.17 -19.29
CA GLN A 65 -2.75 -9.51 -18.12
C GLN A 65 -3.83 -10.55 -18.46
N GLU A 66 -4.58 -10.38 -19.56
CA GLU A 66 -5.56 -11.36 -20.02
C GLU A 66 -4.92 -12.73 -20.30
N ARG A 67 -3.74 -12.72 -20.93
CA ARG A 67 -2.94 -13.92 -21.20
C ARG A 67 -2.49 -14.59 -19.90
N HIS A 68 -2.04 -13.83 -18.91
CA HIS A 68 -1.64 -14.40 -17.61
C HIS A 68 -2.84 -15.04 -16.91
N LYS A 69 -3.96 -14.34 -16.80
CA LYS A 69 -5.21 -14.86 -16.24
C LYS A 69 -5.70 -16.13 -16.95
N THR A 70 -5.57 -16.17 -18.28
CA THR A 70 -5.95 -17.35 -19.07
C THR A 70 -5.05 -18.55 -18.78
N ARG A 71 -3.74 -18.32 -18.57
CA ARG A 71 -2.79 -19.38 -18.19
C ARG A 71 -3.07 -19.91 -16.79
N GLU A 72 -3.30 -19.04 -15.82
CA GLU A 72 -3.66 -19.45 -14.46
C GLU A 72 -4.91 -20.35 -14.46
N ARG A 73 -5.92 -19.99 -15.25
CA ARG A 73 -7.14 -20.82 -15.44
C ARG A 73 -6.88 -22.15 -16.14
N LEU A 74 -5.94 -22.21 -17.08
CA LEU A 74 -5.55 -23.47 -17.71
C LEU A 74 -4.82 -24.37 -16.71
N ASP A 75 -3.89 -23.82 -15.94
CA ASP A 75 -3.17 -24.56 -14.91
C ASP A 75 -4.13 -25.07 -13.83
N GLU A 76 -5.14 -24.30 -13.45
CA GLU A 76 -6.23 -24.72 -12.55
C GLU A 76 -7.02 -25.91 -13.13
N ILE A 77 -7.50 -25.81 -14.37
CA ILE A 77 -8.21 -26.89 -15.05
C ILE A 77 -7.35 -28.15 -15.19
N GLU A 78 -6.05 -28.01 -15.46
CA GLU A 78 -5.13 -29.15 -15.54
C GLU A 78 -4.96 -29.84 -14.18
N ARG A 79 -4.84 -29.08 -13.09
CA ARG A 79 -4.81 -29.64 -11.74
C ARG A 79 -6.11 -30.38 -11.41
N GLU A 80 -7.26 -29.78 -11.70
CA GLU A 80 -8.57 -30.42 -11.48
C GLU A 80 -8.71 -31.72 -12.29
N ARG A 81 -8.30 -31.71 -13.57
CA ARG A 81 -8.32 -32.90 -14.43
C ARG A 81 -7.45 -34.02 -13.89
N ASP A 82 -6.28 -33.69 -13.35
CA ASP A 82 -5.34 -34.68 -12.83
C ASP A 82 -5.79 -35.23 -11.45
N GLN A 83 -6.59 -34.47 -10.69
CA GLN A 83 -7.19 -34.91 -9.43
C GLN A 83 -8.45 -35.76 -9.62
N LEU A 84 -9.25 -35.50 -10.67
CA LEU A 84 -10.53 -36.17 -10.90
C LEU A 84 -10.47 -37.72 -10.83
N PRO A 85 -9.52 -38.41 -11.50
CA PRO A 85 -9.43 -39.87 -11.42
C PRO A 85 -9.11 -40.39 -10.00
N GLN A 86 -8.35 -39.61 -9.22
CA GLN A 86 -8.00 -39.97 -7.85
C GLN A 86 -9.25 -39.86 -6.96
N LEU A 87 -10.03 -38.80 -7.12
CA LEU A 87 -11.30 -38.61 -6.43
C LEU A 87 -12.35 -39.67 -6.83
N GLU A 88 -12.42 -40.03 -8.12
CA GLU A 88 -13.29 -41.14 -8.57
C GLU A 88 -12.90 -42.48 -7.94
N THR A 89 -11.60 -42.77 -7.86
CA THR A 89 -11.09 -43.97 -7.20
C THR A 89 -11.45 -43.96 -5.72
N ARG A 90 -11.16 -42.86 -5.02
CA ARG A 90 -11.46 -42.70 -3.59
C ARG A 90 -12.95 -42.86 -3.30
N ARG A 91 -13.82 -42.27 -4.13
CA ARG A 91 -15.27 -42.43 -4.02
C ARG A 91 -15.68 -43.90 -4.15
N SER A 92 -15.11 -44.64 -5.12
CA SER A 92 -15.42 -46.06 -5.28
C SER A 92 -14.94 -46.92 -4.10
N GLU A 93 -13.76 -46.64 -3.55
CA GLU A 93 -13.26 -47.30 -2.33
C GLU A 93 -14.19 -47.04 -1.13
N LEU A 94 -14.55 -45.77 -0.88
CA LEU A 94 -15.47 -45.39 0.19
C LEU A 94 -16.86 -46.04 0.03
N GLN A 95 -17.34 -46.21 -1.20
CA GLN A 95 -18.61 -46.89 -1.47
C GLN A 95 -18.54 -48.40 -1.19
N GLU A 96 -17.42 -49.05 -1.46
CA GLU A 96 -17.19 -50.46 -1.15
C GLU A 96 -17.08 -50.66 0.37
N GLU A 97 -16.33 -49.80 1.06
CA GLU A 97 -16.23 -49.79 2.52
C GLU A 97 -17.60 -49.58 3.19
N LEU A 98 -18.44 -48.67 2.67
CA LEU A 98 -19.80 -48.47 3.17
C LEU A 98 -20.69 -49.71 2.99
N ALA A 99 -20.59 -50.40 1.85
CA ALA A 99 -21.37 -51.60 1.59
C ALA A 99 -20.98 -52.76 2.53
N ASP A 100 -19.68 -52.96 2.76
CA ASP A 100 -19.18 -53.95 3.71
C ASP A 100 -19.64 -53.64 5.14
N LEU A 101 -19.65 -52.35 5.51
CA LEU A 101 -20.10 -51.89 6.82
C LEU A 101 -21.62 -52.04 7.02
N ASP A 102 -22.41 -51.80 5.97
CA ASP A 102 -23.86 -52.04 5.96
C ASP A 102 -24.18 -53.54 6.18
N ASP A 103 -23.44 -54.44 5.52
CA ASP A 103 -23.56 -55.89 5.72
C ASP A 103 -23.21 -56.29 7.17
N GLU A 104 -22.17 -55.69 7.76
CA GLU A 104 -21.79 -55.94 9.15
C GLU A 104 -22.85 -55.40 10.13
N LEU A 105 -23.39 -54.20 9.88
CA LEU A 105 -24.48 -53.63 10.65
C LEU A 105 -25.73 -54.51 10.64
N GLU A 106 -26.11 -55.06 9.49
CA GLU A 106 -27.27 -55.94 9.38
C GLU A 106 -27.06 -57.26 10.16
N ALA A 107 -25.84 -57.81 10.16
CA ALA A 107 -25.51 -59.00 10.94
C ALA A 107 -25.55 -58.74 12.46
N VAL A 108 -25.01 -57.60 12.92
CA VAL A 108 -25.03 -57.23 14.33
C VAL A 108 -26.45 -56.92 14.79
N ARG A 109 -27.25 -56.18 14.00
CA ARG A 109 -28.67 -55.93 14.29
C ARG A 109 -29.47 -57.22 14.41
N SER A 110 -29.29 -58.17 13.50
CA SER A 110 -29.95 -59.48 13.61
C SER A 110 -29.56 -60.24 14.87
N THR A 111 -28.32 -60.07 15.33
CA THR A 111 -27.83 -60.69 16.57
C THR A 111 -28.50 -60.04 17.78
N VAL A 112 -28.60 -58.70 17.79
CA VAL A 112 -29.31 -57.94 18.82
C VAL A 112 -30.80 -58.32 18.88
N ASP A 113 -31.49 -58.39 17.74
CA ASP A 113 -32.90 -58.80 17.63
C ASP A 113 -33.17 -60.20 18.22
N GLU A 114 -32.21 -61.13 18.12
CA GLU A 114 -32.32 -62.47 18.72
C GLU A 114 -32.28 -62.43 20.26
N TYR A 115 -31.65 -61.40 20.83
CA TYR A 115 -31.56 -61.19 22.27
C TYR A 115 -32.72 -60.37 22.85
N GLU A 116 -33.53 -59.68 22.04
CA GLU A 116 -34.71 -58.88 22.43
C GLU A 116 -35.87 -59.68 23.10
N ALA A 117 -35.66 -60.94 23.47
CA ALA A 117 -36.67 -61.73 24.20
C ALA A 117 -36.95 -61.22 25.64
N ASP A 118 -36.17 -60.24 26.14
CA ASP A 118 -36.37 -59.54 27.42
C ASP A 118 -36.43 -58.00 27.20
N ALA A 119 -37.59 -57.52 26.71
CA ALA A 119 -37.74 -56.20 26.08
C ALA A 119 -37.47 -54.98 27.00
N ASP A 120 -37.83 -55.04 28.28
CA ASP A 120 -37.72 -53.87 29.19
C ASP A 120 -36.25 -53.58 29.56
N ALA A 121 -35.41 -54.62 29.66
CA ALA A 121 -33.98 -54.50 29.93
C ALA A 121 -33.20 -54.00 28.70
N ALA A 122 -33.61 -54.44 27.50
CA ALA A 122 -33.01 -54.02 26.24
C ALA A 122 -33.27 -52.54 25.93
N GLU A 123 -34.50 -52.04 26.17
CA GLU A 123 -34.85 -50.62 25.98
C GLU A 123 -33.99 -49.72 26.90
N THR A 124 -33.87 -50.09 28.18
CA THR A 124 -33.05 -49.33 29.16
C THR A 124 -31.56 -49.35 28.79
N ALA A 125 -31.06 -50.46 28.25
CA ALA A 125 -29.68 -50.59 27.79
C ALA A 125 -29.39 -49.73 26.56
N GLN A 126 -30.30 -49.75 25.58
CA GLN A 126 -30.18 -48.95 24.37
C GLN A 126 -30.18 -47.45 24.69
N GLU A 127 -31.10 -46.97 25.53
CA GLU A 127 -31.16 -45.56 25.94
C GLU A 127 -29.84 -45.09 26.60
N ALA A 128 -29.25 -45.92 27.46
CA ALA A 128 -28.00 -45.59 28.13
C ALA A 128 -26.80 -45.54 27.17
N ILE A 129 -26.78 -46.42 26.16
CA ILE A 129 -25.74 -46.44 25.12
C ILE A 129 -25.88 -45.24 24.19
N ASP A 130 -27.10 -44.92 23.77
CA ASP A 130 -27.38 -43.74 22.95
C ASP A 130 -26.95 -42.45 23.66
N GLU A 131 -27.23 -42.32 24.96
CA GLU A 131 -26.79 -41.17 25.79
C GLU A 131 -25.26 -41.11 25.88
N LEU A 132 -24.59 -42.25 26.07
CA LEU A 132 -23.13 -42.33 26.08
C LEU A 132 -22.52 -41.90 24.75
N ASP A 133 -23.10 -42.32 23.63
CA ASP A 133 -22.58 -42.00 22.31
C ASP A 133 -22.85 -40.56 21.89
N GLU A 134 -23.99 -39.99 22.28
CA GLU A 134 -24.25 -38.55 22.15
C GLU A 134 -23.22 -37.76 22.95
N THR A 135 -22.92 -38.17 24.19
CA THR A 135 -21.93 -37.51 25.04
C THR A 135 -20.52 -37.62 24.46
N ARG A 136 -20.13 -38.79 23.94
CA ARG A 136 -18.86 -38.98 23.22
C ARG A 136 -18.79 -38.15 21.95
N HIS A 137 -19.91 -37.99 21.24
CA HIS A 137 -19.98 -37.10 20.08
C HIS A 137 -19.76 -35.64 20.47
N ARG A 138 -20.40 -35.18 21.56
CA ARG A 138 -20.18 -33.85 22.14
C ARG A 138 -18.71 -33.63 22.50
N LEU A 139 -18.06 -34.59 23.15
CA LEU A 139 -16.63 -34.51 23.49
C LEU A 139 -15.74 -34.37 22.24
N ARG A 140 -16.00 -35.16 21.19
CA ARG A 140 -15.28 -35.05 19.92
C ARG A 140 -15.50 -33.68 19.26
N SER A 141 -16.72 -33.14 19.32
CA SER A 141 -17.02 -31.81 18.78
C SER A 141 -16.24 -30.73 19.51
N VAL A 142 -16.16 -30.78 20.85
CA VAL A 142 -15.39 -29.81 21.64
C VAL A 142 -13.90 -29.90 21.31
N HIS A 143 -13.33 -31.10 21.19
CA HIS A 143 -11.94 -31.25 20.75
C HIS A 143 -11.70 -30.67 19.34
N TYR A 144 -12.61 -30.90 18.39
CA TYR A 144 -12.50 -30.31 17.05
C TYR A 144 -12.53 -28.77 17.09
N ASP A 145 -13.36 -28.19 17.95
CA ASP A 145 -13.40 -26.74 18.15
C ASP A 145 -12.07 -26.22 18.73
N ILE A 146 -11.47 -26.94 19.69
CA ILE A 146 -10.14 -26.63 20.25
C ILE A 146 -9.09 -26.65 19.13
N ASP A 147 -8.98 -27.74 18.37
CA ASP A 147 -8.01 -27.88 17.28
C ASP A 147 -8.14 -26.72 16.27
N THR A 148 -9.37 -26.30 15.97
CA THR A 148 -9.66 -25.19 15.06
C THR A 148 -9.22 -23.83 15.65
N GLN A 149 -9.43 -23.62 16.96
CA GLN A 149 -8.93 -22.42 17.64
C GLN A 149 -7.39 -22.39 17.67
N GLU A 150 -6.73 -23.51 17.97
CA GLU A 150 -5.27 -23.61 17.98
C GLU A 150 -4.67 -23.29 16.62
N ALA A 151 -5.24 -23.84 15.53
CA ALA A 151 -4.80 -23.55 14.17
C ALA A 151 -4.95 -22.05 13.83
N SER A 152 -6.04 -21.42 14.29
CA SER A 152 -6.27 -19.98 14.08
C SER A 152 -5.26 -19.13 14.88
N ILE A 153 -4.96 -19.54 16.11
CA ILE A 153 -3.96 -18.88 16.96
C ILE A 153 -2.57 -18.97 16.32
N GLU A 154 -2.19 -20.13 15.77
CA GLU A 154 -0.90 -20.28 15.11
C GLU A 154 -0.77 -19.33 13.90
N ALA A 155 -1.81 -19.24 13.07
CA ALA A 155 -1.85 -18.30 11.96
C ALA A 155 -1.73 -16.83 12.42
N LEU A 156 -2.39 -16.45 13.53
CA LEU A 156 -2.26 -15.12 14.12
C LEU A 156 -0.85 -14.86 14.70
N ARG A 157 -0.20 -15.87 15.28
CA ARG A 157 1.19 -15.76 15.77
C ARG A 157 2.19 -15.58 14.62
N GLU A 158 1.97 -16.25 13.49
CA GLU A 158 2.74 -16.02 12.26
C GLU A 158 2.54 -14.59 11.76
N GLU A 159 1.30 -14.12 11.65
CA GLU A 159 0.99 -12.74 11.24
C GLU A 159 1.63 -11.71 12.20
N ARG A 160 1.57 -11.97 13.51
CA ARG A 160 2.21 -11.15 14.53
C ARG A 160 3.72 -11.04 14.29
N ALA A 161 4.38 -12.16 14.01
CA ALA A 161 5.83 -12.19 13.75
C ALA A 161 6.21 -11.44 12.46
N GLU A 162 5.38 -11.51 11.42
CA GLU A 162 5.56 -10.73 10.18
C GLU A 162 5.47 -9.22 10.45
N VAL A 163 4.44 -8.79 11.20
CA VAL A 163 4.25 -7.38 11.57
C VAL A 163 5.38 -6.86 12.45
N GLU A 164 5.83 -7.65 13.43
CA GLU A 164 6.98 -7.30 14.28
C GLU A 164 8.27 -7.17 13.47
N ALA A 165 8.50 -8.04 12.49
CA ALA A 165 9.66 -7.97 11.61
C ALA A 165 9.64 -6.70 10.74
N GLU A 166 8.48 -6.35 10.18
CA GLU A 166 8.31 -5.11 9.41
C GLU A 166 8.55 -3.87 10.30
N LEU A 167 8.04 -3.87 11.52
CA LEU A 167 8.21 -2.76 12.46
C LEU A 167 9.69 -2.58 12.88
N ALA A 168 10.41 -3.69 13.09
CA ALA A 168 11.83 -3.65 13.41
C ALA A 168 12.67 -3.00 12.29
N GLU A 169 12.24 -3.09 11.03
CA GLU A 169 12.91 -2.41 9.91
C GLU A 169 12.71 -0.88 9.95
N LEU A 170 11.59 -0.40 10.50
CA LEU A 170 11.17 1.01 10.43
C LEU A 170 11.63 1.88 11.62
N THR A 171 11.83 1.32 12.83
CA THR A 171 12.07 2.02 14.13
C THR A 171 13.25 3.01 14.23
N THR A 172 14.03 3.26 13.17
CA THR A 172 15.28 4.05 13.24
C THR A 172 15.17 5.51 12.74
N GLN A 173 13.97 6.12 12.80
CA GLN A 173 13.67 7.33 12.00
C GLN A 173 13.17 8.59 12.75
N ASP A 174 12.67 8.52 13.99
CA ASP A 174 12.04 9.68 14.65
C ASP A 174 13.01 10.84 14.96
N GLU A 175 14.20 10.57 15.48
CA GLU A 175 15.20 11.61 15.78
C GLU A 175 15.61 12.39 14.51
N LYS A 176 15.54 11.75 13.34
CA LYS A 176 15.87 12.38 12.05
C LYS A 176 14.78 13.36 11.62
N LEU A 177 13.52 13.06 11.92
CA LEU A 177 12.38 13.92 11.60
C LEU A 177 12.48 15.24 12.35
N GLU A 178 12.75 15.20 13.67
CA GLU A 178 12.95 16.41 14.48
C GLU A 178 14.11 17.28 13.96
N GLN A 179 15.23 16.66 13.56
CA GLN A 179 16.38 17.39 13.00
C GLN A 179 16.02 18.11 11.69
N ILE A 180 15.28 17.44 10.80
CA ILE A 180 14.83 18.02 9.54
C ILE A 180 13.86 19.17 9.79
N GLU A 181 12.94 19.05 10.74
CA GLU A 181 12.01 20.13 11.08
C GLU A 181 12.74 21.37 11.60
N GLN A 182 13.74 21.19 12.48
CA GLN A 182 14.58 22.29 12.95
C GLN A 182 15.37 22.94 11.79
N GLU A 183 15.90 22.15 10.87
CA GLU A 183 16.63 22.66 9.71
C GLU A 183 15.72 23.43 8.75
N LEU A 184 14.50 22.93 8.51
CA LEU A 184 13.48 23.62 7.72
C LEU A 184 13.17 25.01 8.29
N THR A 185 12.98 25.13 9.61
CA THR A 185 12.76 26.43 10.26
C THR A 185 13.94 27.38 10.03
N ARG A 186 15.18 26.90 10.22
CA ARG A 186 16.39 27.72 9.99
C ARG A 186 16.52 28.19 8.55
N LEU A 187 16.24 27.32 7.57
CA LEU A 187 16.30 27.70 6.15
C LEU A 187 15.19 28.69 5.78
N GLN A 188 13.97 28.54 6.33
CA GLN A 188 12.88 29.49 6.11
C GLN A 188 13.22 30.89 6.62
N GLU A 189 13.81 30.99 7.82
CA GLU A 189 14.31 32.25 8.38
C GLU A 189 15.39 32.87 7.48
N ARG A 190 16.29 32.04 6.96
CA ARG A 190 17.36 32.48 6.06
C ARG A 190 16.82 32.98 4.71
N VAL A 191 15.78 32.34 4.16
CA VAL A 191 15.09 32.82 2.95
C VAL A 191 14.49 34.20 3.19
N ARG A 192 13.78 34.40 4.31
CA ARG A 192 13.20 35.71 4.68
C ARG A 192 14.28 36.78 4.79
N ALA A 193 15.38 36.48 5.48
CA ALA A 193 16.51 37.41 5.59
C ALA A 193 17.12 37.78 4.23
N TYR A 194 17.18 36.83 3.28
CA TYR A 194 17.62 37.16 1.91
C TYR A 194 16.58 37.97 1.14
N ASP A 195 15.29 37.69 1.29
CA ASP A 195 14.22 38.48 0.65
C ASP A 195 14.25 39.94 1.17
N ASP A 196 14.45 40.16 2.47
CA ASP A 196 14.59 41.49 3.09
C ASP A 196 15.81 42.22 2.53
N VAL A 197 17.00 41.60 2.56
CA VAL A 197 18.25 42.19 2.03
C VAL A 197 18.14 42.50 0.53
N VAL A 198 17.52 41.62 -0.26
CA VAL A 198 17.33 41.88 -1.69
C VAL A 198 16.34 43.03 -1.91
N GLY A 199 15.28 43.11 -1.11
CA GLY A 199 14.31 44.22 -1.15
C GLY A 199 14.96 45.56 -0.85
N ASP A 200 15.69 45.65 0.26
CA ASP A 200 16.39 46.86 0.69
C ASP A 200 17.41 47.32 -0.38
N LEU A 201 18.24 46.40 -0.88
CA LEU A 201 19.25 46.74 -1.87
C LEU A 201 18.65 47.11 -3.23
N SER A 202 17.57 46.42 -3.67
CA SER A 202 16.90 46.74 -4.93
C SER A 202 16.24 48.12 -4.87
N ALA A 203 15.63 48.48 -3.74
CA ALA A 203 15.05 49.82 -3.55
C ALA A 203 16.11 50.92 -3.58
N VAL A 204 17.30 50.69 -3.01
CA VAL A 204 18.43 51.64 -3.08
C VAL A 204 18.96 51.77 -4.52
N VAL A 205 19.10 50.65 -5.24
CA VAL A 205 19.58 50.65 -6.63
C VAL A 205 18.60 51.37 -7.56
N GLU A 206 17.31 51.08 -7.45
CA GLU A 206 16.25 51.72 -8.24
C GLU A 206 16.18 53.23 -7.96
N PHE A 207 16.11 53.62 -6.68
CA PHE A 207 16.05 55.03 -6.30
C PHE A 207 17.26 55.84 -6.76
N THR A 208 18.46 55.27 -6.59
CA THR A 208 19.71 55.96 -6.99
C THR A 208 19.88 55.94 -8.51
N GLY A 209 19.45 54.88 -9.19
CA GLY A 209 19.46 54.75 -10.64
C GLY A 209 18.52 55.75 -11.32
N ASP A 210 17.26 55.80 -10.89
CA ASP A 210 16.26 56.76 -11.37
C ASP A 210 16.76 58.20 -11.17
N PHE A 211 17.37 58.49 -10.02
CA PHE A 211 17.95 59.81 -9.73
C PHE A 211 19.11 60.19 -10.65
N LEU A 212 19.87 59.20 -11.16
CA LEU A 212 20.96 59.43 -12.10
C LEU A 212 20.50 59.52 -13.56
N ASP A 213 19.44 58.79 -13.94
CA ASP A 213 18.90 58.71 -15.30
C ASP A 213 17.93 59.86 -15.64
N ASP A 214 17.11 60.32 -14.69
CA ASP A 214 16.18 61.45 -14.90
C ASP A 214 16.89 62.82 -14.98
N GLY A 215 18.21 62.84 -14.78
CA GLY A 215 19.00 64.05 -14.68
C GLY A 215 18.74 64.74 -13.36
N CYS A 216 19.81 65.00 -12.60
CA CYS A 216 19.74 65.62 -11.27
C CYS A 216 18.76 66.81 -11.29
N PRO A 217 17.59 66.72 -10.61
CA PRO A 217 16.68 67.85 -10.51
C PRO A 217 17.47 68.98 -9.85
N ASP A 218 17.46 70.20 -10.41
CA ASP A 218 18.19 71.36 -9.90
C ASP A 218 18.13 71.41 -8.37
N LEU A 219 19.18 70.90 -7.72
CA LEU A 219 19.31 70.90 -6.29
C LEU A 219 19.52 72.37 -5.88
N PRO A 220 18.74 72.90 -4.92
CA PRO A 220 18.82 74.30 -4.56
C PRO A 220 20.18 74.58 -3.90
N GLY A 221 21.14 75.10 -4.69
CA GLY A 221 22.47 75.50 -4.22
C GLY A 221 23.62 75.36 -5.21
N THR A 222 23.45 74.61 -6.32
CA THR A 222 24.50 74.42 -7.32
C THR A 222 24.48 75.53 -8.37
N GLU A 223 25.36 76.52 -8.22
CA GLU A 223 25.69 77.44 -9.31
C GLU A 223 26.37 76.63 -10.43
N SER A 224 25.83 76.73 -11.65
CA SER A 224 26.38 76.10 -12.84
C SER A 224 27.76 76.71 -13.15
N ASN A 225 28.83 76.06 -12.67
CA ASN A 225 30.15 76.30 -13.23
C ASN A 225 30.21 75.58 -14.57
N ASP A 226 30.17 76.36 -15.65
CA ASP A 226 30.45 75.95 -17.04
C ASP A 226 31.91 75.47 -17.17
N ASP A 227 32.21 74.31 -16.59
CA ASP A 227 33.46 73.60 -16.86
C ASP A 227 33.27 72.76 -18.12
N VAL A 228 33.71 73.30 -19.26
CA VAL A 228 33.57 72.69 -20.60
C VAL A 228 34.21 71.29 -20.68
N THR A 229 35.14 70.98 -19.76
CA THR A 229 35.71 69.63 -19.57
C THR A 229 34.72 68.61 -19.03
N ALA A 230 33.76 69.03 -18.20
CA ALA A 230 32.69 68.17 -17.68
C ALA A 230 31.60 67.87 -18.73
N GLU A 231 31.55 68.62 -19.83
CA GLU A 231 30.65 68.39 -20.97
C GLU A 231 31.19 67.30 -21.92
N LEU A 232 32.51 67.06 -21.91
CA LEU A 232 33.19 66.04 -22.71
C LEU A 232 33.23 64.67 -22.04
N ASP A 233 33.16 64.62 -20.71
CA ASP A 233 33.06 63.38 -19.92
C ASP A 233 31.98 63.52 -18.82
N PRO A 234 30.72 63.12 -19.11
CA PRO A 234 29.62 63.16 -18.15
C PRO A 234 29.87 62.32 -16.88
N GLY A 235 30.80 61.37 -16.93
CA GLY A 235 31.14 60.50 -15.79
C GLY A 235 31.97 61.20 -14.71
N SER A 236 32.78 62.19 -15.10
CA SER A 236 33.68 62.94 -14.19
C SER A 236 33.02 64.14 -13.51
N LYS A 237 31.70 64.33 -13.69
CA LYS A 237 30.95 65.42 -13.06
C LYS A 237 30.92 65.25 -11.53
N PRO A 238 31.38 66.24 -10.74
CA PRO A 238 31.23 66.21 -9.29
C PRO A 238 29.76 66.46 -8.93
N VAL A 239 29.20 65.59 -8.11
CA VAL A 239 27.86 65.65 -7.55
C VAL A 239 27.99 65.57 -6.03
N GLU A 240 27.22 66.39 -5.32
CA GLU A 240 27.16 66.30 -3.86
C GLU A 240 26.28 65.11 -3.45
N CYS A 241 26.85 64.17 -2.71
CA CYS A 241 26.10 63.01 -2.24
C CYS A 241 25.01 63.45 -1.27
N TRP A 242 23.74 63.23 -1.61
CA TRP A 242 22.60 63.62 -0.77
C TRP A 242 22.59 62.92 0.61
N THR A 243 23.19 61.74 0.74
CA THR A 243 23.20 60.98 2.01
C THR A 243 24.27 61.46 3.00
N CYS A 244 25.41 61.96 2.52
CA CYS A 244 26.55 62.31 3.38
C CYS A 244 27.22 63.67 3.11
N GLY A 245 26.80 64.41 2.09
CA GLY A 245 27.30 65.74 1.74
C GLY A 245 28.73 65.77 1.16
N SER A 246 29.29 64.62 0.76
CA SER A 246 30.61 64.58 0.12
C SER A 246 30.52 64.82 -1.40
N GLU A 247 31.46 65.58 -1.96
CA GLU A 247 31.64 65.65 -3.42
C GLU A 247 32.18 64.31 -3.94
N VAL A 248 31.42 63.69 -4.83
CA VAL A 248 31.75 62.41 -5.48
C VAL A 248 31.47 62.52 -6.97
N THR A 249 32.15 61.72 -7.79
CA THR A 249 31.87 61.74 -9.23
C THR A 249 30.67 60.84 -9.57
N THR A 250 29.97 61.16 -10.66
CA THR A 250 28.90 60.30 -11.20
C THR A 250 29.42 58.89 -11.53
N SER A 251 30.70 58.73 -11.91
CA SER A 251 31.31 57.41 -12.10
C SER A 251 31.47 56.65 -10.78
N ASP A 252 31.90 57.32 -9.69
CA ASP A 252 32.03 56.66 -8.38
C ASP A 252 30.67 56.12 -7.89
N ILE A 253 29.59 56.86 -8.10
CA ILE A 253 28.24 56.42 -7.74
C ILE A 253 27.80 55.25 -8.62
N ARG A 254 28.08 55.29 -9.93
CA ARG A 254 27.77 54.19 -10.86
C ARG A 254 28.55 52.91 -10.55
N ASP A 255 29.81 53.05 -10.15
CA ASP A 255 30.64 51.92 -9.71
C ASP A 255 30.05 51.29 -8.44
N ARG A 256 29.64 52.10 -7.46
CA ARG A 256 28.95 51.61 -6.26
C ARG A 256 27.59 50.95 -6.57
N LEU A 257 26.85 51.47 -7.54
CA LEU A 257 25.61 50.83 -8.00
C LEU A 257 25.90 49.46 -8.62
N SER A 258 26.93 49.34 -9.44
CA SER A 258 27.33 48.05 -10.02
C SER A 258 27.76 47.02 -8.95
N GLU A 259 28.39 47.48 -7.86
CA GLU A 259 28.69 46.65 -6.69
C GLU A 259 27.40 46.17 -6.00
N PHE A 260 26.42 47.06 -5.82
CA PHE A 260 25.12 46.68 -5.24
C PHE A 260 24.31 45.74 -6.13
N GLU A 261 24.30 45.95 -7.45
CA GLU A 261 23.68 45.05 -8.42
C GLU A 261 24.31 43.65 -8.36
N THR A 262 25.64 43.59 -8.28
CA THR A 262 26.38 42.33 -8.10
C THR A 262 25.96 41.65 -6.80
N LEU A 263 25.91 42.38 -5.68
CA LEU A 263 25.48 41.86 -4.39
C LEU A 263 24.03 41.38 -4.42
N VAL A 264 23.13 42.11 -5.07
CA VAL A 264 21.73 41.72 -5.29
C VAL A 264 21.67 40.41 -6.07
N SER A 265 22.45 40.27 -7.15
CA SER A 265 22.51 39.03 -7.92
C SER A 265 22.99 37.85 -7.06
N GLU A 266 24.04 38.05 -6.26
CA GLU A 266 24.59 37.03 -5.37
C GLU A 266 23.57 36.60 -4.30
N LYS A 267 22.87 37.56 -3.69
CA LYS A 267 21.81 37.27 -2.70
C LYS A 267 20.62 36.56 -3.34
N ARG A 268 20.23 36.92 -4.57
CA ARG A 268 19.20 36.19 -5.34
C ARG A 268 19.62 34.75 -5.63
N SER A 269 20.89 34.50 -5.99
CA SER A 269 21.42 33.14 -6.17
C SER A 269 21.42 32.34 -4.86
N LYS A 270 21.92 32.90 -3.76
CA LYS A 270 21.92 32.25 -2.43
C LYS A 270 20.51 31.94 -1.93
N ARG A 271 19.57 32.82 -2.24
CA ARG A 271 18.14 32.67 -1.95
C ARG A 271 17.52 31.53 -2.76
N ALA A 272 17.85 31.41 -4.05
CA ALA A 272 17.43 30.29 -4.89
C ALA A 272 17.97 28.96 -4.34
N GLU A 273 19.29 28.85 -4.11
CA GLU A 273 19.92 27.65 -3.55
C GLU A 273 19.31 27.24 -2.18
N THR A 274 19.01 28.22 -1.33
CA THR A 274 18.36 27.96 -0.04
C THR A 274 16.93 27.46 -0.21
N ARG A 275 16.18 27.94 -1.22
CA ARG A 275 14.84 27.42 -1.53
C ARG A 275 14.89 26.00 -2.06
N ASP A 276 15.84 25.69 -2.94
CA ASP A 276 16.00 24.34 -3.50
C ASP A 276 16.32 23.33 -2.38
N ARG A 277 17.22 23.67 -1.46
CA ARG A 277 17.50 22.84 -0.27
C ARG A 277 16.26 22.65 0.61
N LEU A 278 15.46 23.70 0.75
CA LEU A 278 14.26 23.67 1.58
C LEU A 278 13.17 22.80 0.95
N GLU A 279 13.04 22.78 -0.38
CA GLU A 279 12.18 21.83 -1.09
C GLU A 279 12.65 20.38 -0.86
N GLY A 280 13.94 20.08 -1.08
CA GLY A 280 14.47 18.74 -0.83
C GLY A 280 14.30 18.26 0.62
N LEU A 281 14.41 19.15 1.61
CA LEU A 281 14.12 18.80 3.02
C LEU A 281 12.64 18.60 3.30
N ARG A 282 11.73 19.30 2.59
CA ARG A 282 10.28 19.07 2.70
C ARG A 282 9.93 17.69 2.17
N ASP A 283 10.47 17.33 1.01
CA ASP A 283 10.25 16.01 0.42
C ASP A 283 10.75 14.92 1.37
N ARG A 284 11.95 15.10 1.93
CA ARG A 284 12.51 14.15 2.89
C ARG A 284 11.69 14.06 4.17
N ARG A 285 11.17 15.17 4.69
CA ARG A 285 10.25 15.18 5.85
C ARG A 285 8.99 14.39 5.53
N ASP A 286 8.41 14.58 4.35
CA ASP A 286 7.16 13.91 3.97
C ASP A 286 7.37 12.40 3.79
N GLU A 287 8.53 11.98 3.28
CA GLU A 287 8.95 10.57 3.26
C GLU A 287 9.06 9.98 4.68
N LEU A 288 9.73 10.68 5.60
CA LEU A 288 9.86 10.22 6.99
C LEU A 288 8.50 10.17 7.70
N ARG A 289 7.63 11.15 7.49
CA ARG A 289 6.27 11.14 8.06
C ARG A 289 5.45 9.95 7.55
N SER A 290 5.54 9.63 6.27
CA SER A 290 4.89 8.44 5.70
C SER A 290 5.37 7.14 6.37
N VAL A 291 6.67 7.07 6.71
CA VAL A 291 7.24 5.97 7.48
C VAL A 291 6.68 5.93 8.90
N THR A 292 6.69 7.05 9.63
CA THR A 292 6.11 7.14 10.98
C THR A 292 4.62 6.74 10.98
N ASP A 293 3.82 7.26 10.05
CA ASP A 293 2.41 6.88 9.92
C ASP A 293 2.24 5.38 9.64
N ARG A 294 3.17 4.77 8.90
CA ARG A 294 3.17 3.31 8.66
C ARG A 294 3.49 2.54 9.93
N GLN A 295 4.45 3.02 10.73
CA GLN A 295 4.79 2.41 12.02
C GLN A 295 3.60 2.42 12.96
N GLU A 296 2.93 3.57 13.14
CA GLU A 296 1.75 3.69 13.99
C GLU A 296 0.63 2.74 13.56
N ARG A 297 0.42 2.57 12.24
CA ARG A 297 -0.55 1.61 11.71
C ARG A 297 -0.18 0.15 12.03
N LEU A 298 1.10 -0.21 11.92
CA LEU A 298 1.58 -1.56 12.25
C LEU A 298 1.49 -1.81 13.76
N GLU A 299 1.81 -0.84 14.60
CA GLU A 299 1.66 -0.92 16.06
C GLU A 299 0.19 -1.13 16.46
N SER A 300 -0.73 -0.37 15.86
CA SER A 300 -2.17 -0.57 16.08
C SER A 300 -2.62 -1.97 15.64
N ARG A 301 -2.15 -2.46 14.49
CA ARG A 301 -2.46 -3.81 14.01
C ARG A 301 -1.91 -4.88 14.95
N LEU A 302 -0.69 -4.68 15.49
CA LEU A 302 -0.09 -5.60 16.45
C LEU A 302 -0.94 -5.68 17.73
N GLN A 303 -1.42 -4.54 18.22
CA GLN A 303 -2.32 -4.49 19.37
C GLN A 303 -3.65 -5.22 19.10
N ASP A 304 -4.21 -5.08 17.90
CA ASP A 304 -5.44 -5.77 17.50
C ASP A 304 -5.23 -7.30 17.42
N ILE A 305 -4.09 -7.74 16.88
CA ILE A 305 -3.71 -9.16 16.81
C ILE A 305 -3.52 -9.73 18.23
N ASP A 306 -2.78 -9.04 19.10
CA ASP A 306 -2.57 -9.46 20.48
C ASP A 306 -3.92 -9.59 21.23
N ALA A 307 -4.83 -8.64 21.04
CA ALA A 307 -6.17 -8.70 21.65
C ALA A 307 -7.06 -9.81 21.06
N GLU A 308 -6.87 -10.21 19.80
CA GLU A 308 -7.54 -11.38 19.21
C GLU A 308 -6.95 -12.69 19.74
N LEU A 309 -5.63 -12.77 19.88
CA LEU A 309 -4.93 -13.90 20.50
C LEU A 309 -5.44 -14.14 21.92
N ASP A 310 -5.45 -13.11 22.77
CA ASP A 310 -5.94 -13.20 24.15
C ASP A 310 -7.39 -13.74 24.20
N ARG A 311 -8.25 -13.28 23.28
CA ARG A 311 -9.65 -13.74 23.21
C ARG A 311 -9.77 -15.20 22.81
N ARG A 312 -8.94 -15.66 21.87
CA ARG A 312 -8.95 -17.06 21.40
C ARG A 312 -8.32 -18.00 22.40
N GLU A 313 -7.24 -17.59 23.06
CA GLU A 313 -6.63 -18.33 24.16
C GLU A 313 -7.63 -18.52 25.30
N GLY A 314 -8.34 -17.45 25.71
CA GLY A 314 -9.42 -17.57 26.70
C GLY A 314 -10.56 -18.49 26.24
N ARG A 315 -10.87 -18.52 24.94
CA ARG A 315 -11.87 -19.45 24.39
C ARG A 315 -11.41 -20.91 24.45
N ILE A 316 -10.12 -21.18 24.24
CA ILE A 316 -9.57 -22.53 24.41
C ILE A 316 -9.69 -22.96 25.87
N GLU A 317 -9.34 -22.09 26.82
CA GLU A 317 -9.48 -22.41 28.25
C GLU A 317 -10.93 -22.78 28.63
N GLU A 318 -11.93 -22.07 28.08
CA GLU A 318 -13.35 -22.42 28.24
C GLU A 318 -13.67 -23.79 27.65
N LEU A 319 -13.23 -24.07 26.41
CA LEU A 319 -13.48 -25.34 25.73
C LEU A 319 -12.76 -26.53 26.39
N GLU A 320 -11.57 -26.32 26.94
CA GLU A 320 -10.82 -27.34 27.69
C GLU A 320 -11.55 -27.71 28.99
N ALA A 321 -12.10 -26.72 29.69
CA ALA A 321 -12.94 -26.95 30.87
C ALA A 321 -14.23 -27.72 30.49
N ASP A 322 -14.91 -27.30 29.41
CA ASP A 322 -16.07 -28.03 28.88
C ASP A 322 -15.69 -29.48 28.50
N ALA A 323 -14.53 -29.70 27.89
CA ALA A 323 -14.06 -31.03 27.54
C ALA A 323 -13.79 -31.91 28.76
N GLU A 324 -13.31 -31.34 29.88
CA GLU A 324 -13.14 -32.05 31.14
C GLU A 324 -14.49 -32.46 31.74
N ASP A 325 -15.46 -31.53 31.79
CA ASP A 325 -16.81 -31.78 32.29
C ASP A 325 -17.52 -32.90 31.47
N VAL A 326 -17.46 -32.81 30.14
CA VAL A 326 -18.05 -33.83 29.26
C VAL A 326 -17.34 -35.18 29.43
N ARG A 327 -16.03 -35.19 29.63
CA ARG A 327 -15.27 -36.43 29.86
C ARG A 327 -15.63 -37.08 31.20
N GLU A 328 -15.90 -36.30 32.24
CA GLU A 328 -16.44 -36.82 33.51
C GLU A 328 -17.84 -37.43 33.30
N GLU A 329 -18.71 -36.78 32.51
CA GLU A 329 -20.03 -37.29 32.15
C GLU A 329 -19.94 -38.64 31.41
N VAL A 330 -19.06 -38.77 30.43
CA VAL A 330 -18.76 -40.05 29.75
C VAL A 330 -18.37 -41.12 30.77
N SER A 331 -17.45 -40.83 31.69
CA SER A 331 -17.00 -41.80 32.69
C SER A 331 -18.11 -42.22 33.66
N MET A 332 -19.00 -41.29 34.03
CA MET A 332 -20.18 -41.59 34.84
C MET A 332 -21.16 -42.50 34.11
N LEU A 333 -21.44 -42.24 32.83
CA LEU A 333 -22.32 -43.06 31.99
C LEU A 333 -21.74 -44.46 31.77
N GLU A 334 -20.45 -44.56 31.44
CA GLU A 334 -19.76 -45.86 31.31
C GLU A 334 -19.85 -46.67 32.61
N THR A 335 -19.60 -46.03 33.75
CA THR A 335 -19.72 -46.67 35.07
C THR A 335 -21.17 -47.07 35.39
N HIS A 336 -22.15 -46.30 34.93
CA HIS A 336 -23.57 -46.59 35.10
C HIS A 336 -23.95 -47.84 34.30
N ILE A 337 -23.61 -47.86 33.01
CA ILE A 337 -23.80 -48.97 32.09
C ILE A 337 -23.14 -50.25 32.63
N GLU A 338 -21.89 -50.18 33.09
CA GLU A 338 -21.19 -51.33 33.68
C GLU A 338 -21.87 -51.89 34.94
N LYS A 339 -22.57 -51.05 35.72
CA LYS A 339 -23.19 -51.43 37.00
C LYS A 339 -24.59 -52.00 36.84
N THR A 340 -25.24 -51.77 35.71
CA THR A 340 -26.57 -52.30 35.41
C THR A 340 -26.50 -53.82 35.31
N GLU A 341 -27.19 -54.52 36.21
CA GLU A 341 -27.04 -55.97 36.45
C GLU A 341 -27.60 -56.83 35.30
N GLU A 342 -28.65 -56.35 34.61
CA GLU A 342 -29.26 -56.96 33.40
C GLU A 342 -28.34 -56.92 32.17
N LEU A 343 -27.36 -56.02 32.18
CA LEU A 343 -26.43 -55.76 31.09
C LEU A 343 -25.14 -56.62 31.17
N ARG A 344 -24.88 -57.25 32.33
CA ARG A 344 -23.67 -58.06 32.59
C ARG A 344 -23.76 -59.52 32.17
N GLU A 345 -24.96 -60.10 32.01
CA GLU A 345 -25.15 -61.53 31.76
C GLU A 345 -25.26 -61.90 30.27
N SER A 346 -25.25 -60.92 29.36
CA SER A 346 -25.48 -61.15 27.94
C SER A 346 -24.40 -60.48 27.08
N ASP A 347 -23.88 -61.20 26.07
CA ASP A 347 -23.00 -60.68 25.00
C ASP A 347 -23.60 -59.47 24.25
N LEU A 348 -24.86 -59.15 24.55
CA LEU A 348 -25.73 -58.04 24.14
C LEU A 348 -25.10 -56.64 24.32
N LEU A 349 -24.32 -56.42 25.39
CA LEU A 349 -23.64 -55.13 25.60
C LEU A 349 -22.49 -54.94 24.59
N ASP A 350 -21.71 -56.01 24.36
CA ASP A 350 -20.67 -56.02 23.33
C ASP A 350 -21.29 -55.87 21.93
N GLN A 351 -22.48 -56.46 21.69
CA GLN A 351 -23.20 -56.29 20.42
C GLN A 351 -23.73 -54.87 20.22
N TYR A 352 -24.29 -54.22 21.24
CA TYR A 352 -24.73 -52.83 21.12
C TYR A 352 -23.56 -51.85 20.99
N GLN A 353 -22.46 -52.11 21.70
CA GLN A 353 -21.24 -51.32 21.53
C GLN A 353 -20.70 -51.47 20.10
N ARG A 354 -20.68 -52.70 19.56
CA ARG A 354 -20.29 -52.97 18.18
C ARG A 354 -21.25 -52.30 17.19
N LEU A 355 -22.55 -52.33 17.45
CA LEU A 355 -23.57 -51.69 16.62
C LEU A 355 -23.31 -50.18 16.51
N SER A 356 -23.12 -49.52 17.66
CA SER A 356 -22.84 -48.08 17.70
C SER A 356 -21.52 -47.72 17.02
N GLU A 357 -20.46 -48.49 17.24
CA GLU A 357 -19.17 -48.30 16.57
C GLU A 357 -19.33 -48.34 15.03
N LEU A 358 -20.07 -49.32 14.52
CA LEU A 358 -20.34 -49.47 13.10
C LEU A 358 -21.24 -48.34 12.56
N GLU A 359 -22.26 -47.90 13.32
CA GLU A 359 -23.11 -46.78 12.92
C GLU A 359 -22.32 -45.46 12.86
N TYR A 360 -21.39 -45.26 13.78
CA TYR A 360 -20.49 -44.12 13.79
C TYR A 360 -19.50 -44.15 12.61
N GLU A 361 -18.87 -45.30 12.35
CA GLU A 361 -17.99 -45.49 11.19
C GLU A 361 -18.73 -45.21 9.88
N ARG A 362 -19.99 -45.65 9.79
CA ARG A 362 -20.85 -45.39 8.64
C ARG A 362 -21.08 -43.90 8.47
N GLY A 363 -21.47 -43.21 9.54
CA GLY A 363 -21.69 -41.75 9.51
C GLY A 363 -20.41 -40.95 9.23
N ARG A 364 -19.22 -41.48 9.54
CA ARG A 364 -17.94 -40.88 9.16
C ARG A 364 -17.68 -41.05 7.66
N LEU A 365 -17.83 -42.26 7.12
CA LEU A 365 -17.61 -42.54 5.70
C LEU A 365 -18.65 -41.83 4.81
N GLU A 366 -19.90 -41.72 5.25
CA GLU A 366 -20.95 -40.95 4.55
C GLU A 366 -20.61 -39.46 4.44
N ARG A 367 -20.00 -38.88 5.49
CA ARG A 367 -19.50 -37.49 5.46
C ARG A 367 -18.32 -37.34 4.50
N GLU A 368 -17.35 -38.24 4.56
CA GLU A 368 -16.19 -38.24 3.67
C GLU A 368 -16.58 -38.45 2.18
N LEU A 369 -17.70 -39.13 1.91
CA LEU A 369 -18.25 -39.27 0.56
C LEU A 369 -19.00 -38.02 0.07
N SER A 370 -19.49 -37.19 1.00
CA SER A 370 -20.26 -35.98 0.71
C SER A 370 -19.38 -34.75 0.49
N ASP A 371 -18.20 -34.73 1.08
CA ASP A 371 -17.15 -33.71 0.88
C ASP A 371 -16.39 -33.97 -0.43
#